data_AF-A0A927Q7W4-F1
#
_entry.id   AF-A0A927Q7W4-F1
#
_cell.length_a   1.000
_cell.length_b   1.000
_cell.length_c   1.000
_cell.angle_alpha   90.00
_cell.angle_beta   90.00
_cell.angle_gamma   90.00
#
_symmetry.space_group_name_H-M   'P 1'
#
loop_
_entity.id
_entity.type
_entity.pdbx_description
1 polymer ?
#
loop_
_entity_poly.entity_id
_entity_poly.type
_entity_poly.pdbx_seq_one_letter_code
_entity_poly.pdbx_strand_id
1 'polypeptide(L)'
;MPTLDTLHRHFRLIALLAVALSALTWAVDLAGLVYVCPYCRAQRTVIGLLGLLMLLPDPRHWLVRWFAAVFAVFGLVVACMQHFNQWKKINAGTFEFSSMWYADPFVLSGAAIFIITGLALLLFSKPAAR
;
A
#
# COMPACT_ATOMS: atom_id res chain seq x y z
N MET A 1 3.08 13.11 -21.52
CA MET A 1 2.54 12.29 -20.42
C MET A 1 2.30 13.24 -19.26
N PRO A 2 1.12 13.31 -18.62
CA PRO A 2 0.98 14.06 -17.37
C PRO A 2 2.05 13.51 -16.42
N THR A 3 3.10 14.29 -16.23
CA THR A 3 4.29 13.90 -15.51
C THR A 3 3.90 13.63 -14.06
N LEU A 4 4.67 12.78 -13.36
CA LEU A 4 4.58 12.56 -11.91
C LEU A 4 4.52 13.86 -11.07
N ASP A 5 4.74 15.02 -11.69
CA ASP A 5 4.63 16.37 -11.13
C ASP A 5 3.29 16.67 -10.47
N THR A 6 2.17 16.22 -11.05
CA THR A 6 0.85 16.44 -10.43
C THR A 6 0.76 15.71 -9.08
N LEU A 7 1.32 14.50 -8.99
CA LEU A 7 1.37 13.76 -7.74
C LEU A 7 2.41 14.37 -6.78
N HIS A 8 3.58 14.81 -7.27
CA HIS A 8 4.56 15.49 -6.43
C HIS A 8 4.03 16.79 -5.81
N ARG A 9 3.16 17.52 -6.53
CA ARG A 9 2.48 18.70 -5.96
C ARG A 9 1.64 18.34 -4.74
N HIS A 10 1.06 17.15 -4.72
CA HIS A 10 0.23 16.64 -3.63
C HIS A 10 0.96 15.61 -2.76
N PHE A 11 2.30 15.57 -2.79
CA PHE A 11 3.12 14.55 -2.12
C PHE A 11 2.75 14.37 -0.63
N ARG A 12 2.65 15.48 0.11
CA ARG A 12 2.27 15.45 1.54
C ARG A 12 0.81 15.04 1.76
N LEU A 13 -0.10 15.44 0.87
CA LEU A 13 -1.51 15.03 0.95
C LEU A 13 -1.65 13.52 0.73
N ILE A 14 -0.96 12.98 -0.28
CA ILE A 14 -0.93 11.54 -0.56
C ILE A 14 -0.36 10.77 0.64
N ALA A 15 0.71 11.29 1.25
CA ALA A 15 1.30 10.71 2.45
C ALA A 15 0.33 10.71 3.65
N LEU A 16 -0.36 11.83 3.90
CA LEU A 16 -1.38 11.92 4.95
C LEU A 16 -2.54 10.95 4.70
N LEU A 17 -3.02 10.84 3.45
CA LEU A 17 -4.07 9.90 3.09
C LEU A 17 -3.64 8.45 3.30
N ALA A 18 -2.39 8.10 2.99
CA ALA A 18 -1.86 6.76 3.23
C ALA A 18 -1.81 6.42 4.73
N VAL A 19 -1.36 7.37 5.58
CA VAL A 19 -1.35 7.20 7.04
C VAL A 19 -2.77 7.10 7.58
N ALA A 20 -3.69 7.96 7.14
CA ALA A 20 -5.09 7.93 7.55
C ALA A 20 -5.75 6.59 7.17
N LEU A 21 -5.54 6.11 5.94
CA LEU A 21 -6.05 4.82 5.48
C LEU A 21 -5.52 3.66 6.33
N SER A 22 -4.23 3.67 6.65
CA SER A 22 -3.61 2.67 7.53
C SER A 22 -4.24 2.68 8.93
N ALA A 23 -4.40 3.87 9.52
CA ALA A 23 -5.00 4.01 10.85
C ALA A 23 -6.46 3.56 10.88
N LEU A 24 -7.27 3.96 9.89
CA LEU A 24 -8.67 3.57 9.78
C LEU A 24 -8.82 2.04 9.62
N THR A 25 -8.03 1.43 8.74
CA THR A 25 -8.08 -0.03 8.52
C THR A 25 -7.57 -0.83 9.72
N TRP A 26 -6.61 -0.29 10.49
CA TRP A 26 -6.24 -0.86 11.78
C TRP A 26 -7.35 -0.72 12.82
N ALA A 27 -8.01 0.43 12.91
CA ALA A 27 -9.13 0.63 13.83
C ALA A 27 -10.27 -0.36 13.58
N VAL A 28 -10.63 -0.59 12.32
CA VAL A 28 -11.67 -1.56 11.91
C VAL A 28 -11.28 -2.99 12.32
N ASP A 29 -10.01 -3.37 12.17
CA ASP A 29 -9.50 -4.69 12.57
C ASP A 29 -9.45 -4.89 14.09
N LEU A 30 -9.02 -3.87 14.83
CA LEU A 30 -9.00 -3.91 16.30
C LEU A 30 -10.40 -3.89 16.90
N ALA A 31 -11.38 -3.28 16.20
CA ALA A 31 -12.79 -3.33 16.57
C ALA A 31 -13.44 -4.70 16.27
N GLY A 32 -12.72 -5.65 15.65
CA GLY A 32 -13.24 -6.98 15.32
C GLY A 32 -14.28 -6.96 14.20
N LEU A 33 -14.35 -5.89 13.41
CA LEU A 33 -15.34 -5.74 12.32
C LEU A 33 -14.93 -6.50 11.04
N VAL A 34 -13.69 -6.98 10.98
CA VAL A 34 -13.14 -7.76 9.88
C VAL A 34 -12.39 -8.98 10.40
N TYR A 35 -12.34 -10.04 9.60
CA TYR A 35 -11.58 -11.24 9.93
C TYR A 35 -10.07 -10.94 10.02
N VAL A 36 -9.37 -11.73 10.85
CA VAL A 36 -7.93 -11.57 11.04
C VAL A 36 -7.18 -12.09 9.81
N CYS A 37 -6.65 -11.16 9.02
CA CYS A 37 -5.92 -11.45 7.79
C CYS A 37 -4.43 -11.05 7.94
N PRO A 38 -3.49 -12.00 8.08
CA PRO A 38 -2.08 -11.67 8.30
C PRO A 38 -1.47 -10.87 7.15
N TYR A 39 -1.83 -11.20 5.91
CA TYR A 39 -1.40 -10.44 4.72
C TYR A 39 -1.89 -8.99 4.76
N CYS A 40 -3.16 -8.79 5.11
CA CYS A 40 -3.79 -7.48 5.19
C CYS A 40 -3.17 -6.64 6.31
N ARG A 41 -2.85 -7.25 7.47
CA ARG A 41 -2.16 -6.58 8.58
C ARG A 41 -0.78 -6.07 8.16
N ALA A 42 -0.02 -6.88 7.45
CA ALA A 42 1.28 -6.49 6.93
C ALA A 42 1.15 -5.37 5.88
N GLN A 43 0.24 -5.49 4.92
CA GLN A 43 0.01 -4.49 3.86
C GLN A 43 -0.34 -3.12 4.43
N ARG A 44 -1.37 -3.04 5.31
CA ARG A 44 -1.79 -1.75 5.88
C ARG A 44 -0.70 -1.11 6.73
N THR A 45 0.11 -1.91 7.42
CA THR A 45 1.24 -1.41 8.21
C THR A 45 2.31 -0.83 7.30
N VAL A 46 2.66 -1.51 6.20
CA VAL A 46 3.61 -0.99 5.21
C VAL A 46 3.11 0.31 4.58
N ILE A 47 1.83 0.40 4.19
CA ILE A 47 1.24 1.63 3.65
C ILE A 47 1.39 2.79 4.64
N GLY A 48 1.09 2.54 5.93
CA GLY A 48 1.24 3.54 6.98
C GLY A 48 2.69 3.98 7.18
N LEU A 49 3.64 3.03 7.25
CA LEU A 49 5.06 3.31 7.40
C LEU A 49 5.63 4.11 6.22
N LEU A 50 5.29 3.74 4.99
CA LEU A 50 5.69 4.50 3.80
C LEU A 50 5.11 5.92 3.83
N GLY A 51 3.85 6.07 4.21
CA GLY A 51 3.22 7.38 4.41
C GLY A 51 3.94 8.21 5.47
N LEU A 52 4.30 7.63 6.62
CA LEU A 52 5.06 8.32 7.67
C LEU A 52 6.45 8.75 7.20
N LEU A 53 7.16 7.88 6.48
CA LEU A 53 8.47 8.20 5.91
C LEU A 53 8.41 9.37 4.91
N MET A 54 7.33 9.48 4.14
CA MET A 54 7.09 10.63 3.25
C MET A 54 6.81 11.94 4.00
N LEU A 55 6.31 11.89 5.24
CA LEU A 55 6.02 13.08 6.04
C LEU A 55 7.24 13.62 6.79
N LEU A 56 8.37 12.89 6.78
CA LEU A 56 9.61 13.37 7.38
C LEU A 56 10.11 14.66 6.71
N PRO A 57 10.88 15.50 7.43
CA PRO A 57 11.36 16.78 6.90
C PRO A 57 12.19 16.63 5.62
N ASP A 58 13.00 15.58 5.55
CA ASP A 58 13.79 15.22 4.37
C ASP A 58 13.48 13.78 3.91
N PRO A 59 12.46 13.58 3.06
CA PRO A 59 12.12 12.27 2.52
C PRO A 59 13.14 11.75 1.50
N ARG A 60 14.12 12.57 1.11
CA ARG A 60 15.18 12.21 0.16
C ARG A 60 16.46 11.75 0.85
N HIS A 61 16.55 11.94 2.17
CA HIS A 61 17.65 11.44 2.98
C HIS A 61 17.85 9.94 2.73
N TRP A 62 19.11 9.51 2.59
CA TRP A 62 19.46 8.14 2.23
C TRP A 62 18.83 7.10 3.18
N LEU A 63 18.81 7.39 4.48
CA LEU A 63 18.23 6.52 5.50
C LEU A 63 16.72 6.34 5.34
N VAL A 64 15.99 7.42 5.01
CA VAL A 64 14.54 7.36 4.76
C VAL A 64 14.26 6.51 3.53
N ARG A 65 15.05 6.71 2.47
CA ARG A 65 14.95 5.90 1.25
C ARG A 65 15.33 4.44 1.47
N TRP A 66 16.29 4.17 2.35
CA TRP A 66 16.69 2.81 2.71
C TRP A 66 15.53 2.06 3.40
N PHE A 67 14.95 2.66 4.45
CA PHE A 67 13.78 2.08 5.11
C PHE A 67 12.58 1.97 4.17
N ALA A 68 12.35 2.98 3.33
CA ALA A 68 11.29 2.95 2.35
C ALA A 68 11.45 1.78 1.37
N ALA A 69 12.67 1.53 0.87
CA ALA A 69 12.94 0.38 0.00
C ALA A 69 12.64 -0.95 0.71
N VAL A 70 13.12 -1.13 1.93
CA VAL A 70 12.89 -2.35 2.72
C VAL A 70 11.40 -2.60 2.92
N PHE A 71 10.65 -1.59 3.37
CA PHE A 71 9.21 -1.73 3.60
C PHE A 71 8.43 -1.93 2.31
N ALA A 72 8.76 -1.19 1.24
CA ALA A 72 8.09 -1.33 -0.05
C ALA A 72 8.30 -2.73 -0.65
N VAL A 73 9.53 -3.24 -0.64
CA VAL A 73 9.82 -4.60 -1.14
C VAL A 73 9.08 -5.65 -0.33
N PHE A 74 9.14 -5.58 1.01
CA PHE A 74 8.43 -6.52 1.88
C PHE A 74 6.92 -6.48 1.63
N GLY A 75 6.32 -5.28 1.62
CA GLY A 75 4.88 -5.11 1.41
C GLY A 75 4.42 -5.58 0.02
N LEU A 76 5.19 -5.31 -1.03
CA LEU A 76 4.89 -5.80 -2.37
C LEU A 76 4.98 -7.31 -2.45
N VAL A 77 5.99 -7.95 -1.85
CA VAL A 77 6.08 -9.42 -1.82
C VAL A 77 4.85 -10.02 -1.14
N VAL A 78 4.46 -9.50 0.02
CA VAL A 78 3.28 -9.96 0.76
C VAL A 78 1.99 -9.75 -0.05
N ALA A 79 1.83 -8.58 -0.68
CA ALA A 79 0.64 -8.26 -1.45
C ALA A 79 0.54 -9.09 -2.75
N CYS A 80 1.63 -9.22 -3.49
CA CYS A 80 1.71 -10.08 -4.67
C CYS A 80 1.45 -11.55 -4.32
N MET A 81 1.96 -12.04 -3.18
CA MET A 81 1.68 -13.41 -2.72
C MET A 81 0.19 -13.61 -2.44
N GLN A 82 -0.46 -12.69 -1.71
CA GLN A 82 -1.91 -12.76 -1.47
C GLN A 82 -2.69 -12.73 -2.79
N HIS A 83 -2.33 -11.81 -3.69
CA HIS A 83 -3.01 -11.63 -4.97
C HIS A 83 -2.86 -12.88 -5.85
N PHE A 84 -1.64 -13.43 -5.93
CA PHE A 84 -1.36 -14.64 -6.69
C PHE A 84 -2.07 -15.88 -6.12
N ASN A 85 -2.23 -15.97 -4.79
CA ASN A 85 -3.02 -17.03 -4.18
C ASN A 85 -4.50 -16.98 -4.60
N GLN A 86 -5.06 -15.80 -4.87
CA GLN A 86 -6.40 -15.71 -5.44
C GLN A 86 -6.44 -16.11 -6.91
N TRP A 87 -5.43 -15.70 -7.70
CA TRP A 87 -5.27 -16.20 -9.08
C TRP A 87 -5.19 -17.73 -9.13
N LYS A 88 -4.51 -18.38 -8.18
CA LYS A 88 -4.49 -19.86 -8.08
C LYS A 88 -5.90 -20.43 -7.90
N LYS A 89 -6.73 -19.82 -7.05
CA LYS A 89 -8.13 -20.26 -6.85
C LYS A 89 -8.97 -20.07 -8.11
N ILE A 90 -8.77 -18.95 -8.83
CA ILE A 90 -9.45 -18.68 -10.11
C ILE A 90 -9.12 -19.79 -11.10
N ASN A 91 -7.84 -20.11 -11.27
CA ASN A 91 -7.40 -21.18 -12.18
C ASN A 91 -7.88 -22.58 -11.74
N ALA A 92 -8.04 -22.80 -10.43
CA ALA A 92 -8.56 -24.07 -9.89
C ALA A 92 -10.11 -24.18 -9.95
N GLY A 93 -10.82 -23.14 -10.39
CA GLY A 93 -12.28 -23.10 -10.41
C GLY A 93 -12.94 -23.05 -9.03
N THR A 94 -12.17 -22.79 -7.96
CA THR A 94 -12.63 -22.71 -6.55
C THR A 94 -12.74 -21.27 -6.05
N PHE A 95 -12.71 -20.31 -6.98
CA PHE A 95 -12.81 -18.90 -6.65
C PHE A 95 -14.26 -18.51 -6.41
N GLU A 96 -14.53 -18.02 -5.21
CA GLU A 96 -15.79 -17.41 -4.84
C GLU A 96 -15.49 -16.01 -4.30
N PHE A 97 -16.14 -15.00 -4.87
CA PHE A 97 -16.12 -13.67 -4.27
C PHE A 97 -16.79 -13.76 -2.90
N SER A 98 -16.18 -13.11 -1.90
CA SER A 98 -16.86 -12.96 -0.61
C SER A 98 -18.16 -12.17 -0.77
N SER A 99 -19.13 -12.41 0.12
CA SER A 99 -20.42 -11.69 0.14
C SER A 99 -20.26 -10.16 0.20
N MET A 100 -19.14 -9.68 0.74
CA MET A 100 -18.70 -8.29 0.66
C MET A 100 -17.55 -8.17 -0.33
N TRP A 101 -17.85 -7.99 -1.61
CA TRP A 101 -16.85 -7.89 -2.70
C TRP A 101 -15.71 -6.88 -2.43
N TYR A 102 -15.98 -5.80 -1.67
CA TYR A 102 -14.99 -4.77 -1.32
C TYR A 102 -14.00 -5.19 -0.21
N ALA A 103 -14.36 -6.19 0.59
CA ALA A 103 -13.49 -6.80 1.61
C ALA A 103 -12.82 -8.09 1.11
N ASP A 104 -13.00 -8.39 -0.18
CA ASP A 104 -12.47 -9.60 -0.80
C ASP A 104 -10.93 -9.57 -0.84
N PRO A 105 -10.24 -10.68 -0.49
CA PRO A 105 -8.79 -10.77 -0.54
C PRO A 105 -8.18 -10.39 -1.90
N PHE A 106 -8.88 -10.61 -3.01
CA PHE A 106 -8.40 -10.29 -4.36
C PHE A 106 -8.36 -8.78 -4.59
N VAL A 107 -9.45 -8.09 -4.24
CA VAL A 107 -9.58 -6.63 -4.41
C VAL A 107 -8.63 -5.91 -3.46
N LEU A 108 -8.58 -6.31 -2.19
CA LEU A 108 -7.73 -5.69 -1.19
C LEU A 108 -6.24 -5.83 -1.53
N SER A 109 -5.80 -7.02 -1.96
CA SER A 109 -4.40 -7.23 -2.35
C SER A 109 -4.03 -6.45 -3.61
N GLY A 110 -4.92 -6.37 -4.61
CA GLY A 110 -4.69 -5.54 -5.80
C GLY A 110 -4.55 -4.05 -5.46
N ALA A 111 -5.45 -3.54 -4.60
CA ALA A 111 -5.38 -2.17 -4.10
C ALA A 111 -4.08 -1.91 -3.31
N ALA A 112 -3.66 -2.85 -2.46
CA ALA A 112 -2.42 -2.76 -1.72
C ALA A 112 -1.18 -2.71 -2.63
N ILE A 113 -1.11 -3.56 -3.66
CA ILE A 113 -0.03 -3.53 -4.66
C ILE A 113 0.03 -2.15 -5.32
N PHE A 114 -1.12 -1.64 -5.76
CA PHE A 114 -1.20 -0.33 -6.42
C PHE A 114 -0.72 0.80 -5.51
N ILE A 115 -1.21 0.87 -4.27
CA ILE A 115 -0.85 1.91 -3.30
C ILE A 115 0.64 1.84 -2.95
N ILE A 116 1.15 0.66 -2.58
CA ILE A 116 2.56 0.50 -2.17
C ILE A 116 3.49 0.86 -3.32
N THR A 117 3.17 0.43 -4.55
CA THR A 117 3.92 0.79 -5.75
C THR A 117 3.91 2.30 -5.97
N GLY A 118 2.74 2.95 -5.88
CA GLY A 118 2.61 4.39 -6.04
C GLY A 118 3.44 5.18 -5.01
N LEU A 119 3.37 4.79 -3.73
CA LEU A 119 4.16 5.43 -2.67
C LEU A 119 5.66 5.25 -2.89
N ALA A 120 6.09 4.04 -3.28
CA ALA A 120 7.50 3.77 -3.62
C ALA A 120 7.95 4.65 -4.79
N LEU A 121 7.20 4.67 -5.90
CA LEU A 121 7.52 5.50 -7.06
C LEU A 121 7.64 6.97 -6.67
N LEU A 122 6.77 7.50 -5.82
CA LEU A 122 6.86 8.89 -5.36
C LEU A 122 8.08 9.18 -4.50
N LEU A 123 8.49 8.26 -3.62
CA LEU A 123 9.67 8.42 -2.77
C LEU A 123 10.98 8.41 -3.58
N PHE A 124 11.02 7.60 -4.65
CA PHE A 124 12.23 7.42 -5.47
C PHE A 124 12.30 8.32 -6.70
N SER A 125 11.18 8.85 -7.17
CA SER A 125 11.15 9.80 -8.29
C SER A 125 11.57 11.21 -7.87
N LYS A 126 11.83 12.04 -8.87
CA LYS A 126 12.10 13.47 -8.70
C LYS A 126 10.95 14.26 -9.33
N PRO A 127 10.54 15.39 -8.73
CA PRO A 127 9.73 16.37 -9.45
C PRO A 127 10.53 16.84 -10.66
N ALA A 128 9.87 17.11 -11.78
CA ALA A 128 10.49 17.76 -12.92
C ALA A 128 11.14 19.07 -12.46
N ALA A 129 12.34 19.33 -12.98
CA ALA A 129 13.01 20.60 -12.78
C ALA A 129 12.07 21.70 -13.29
N ARG A 130 11.68 22.62 -12.40
CA ARG A 130 11.00 23.85 -12.79
C ARG A 130 12.01 24.83 -13.35
#